data_AF-A0A7J6NWE1-F1
#
_entry.id   AF-A0A7J6NWE1-F1
#
_cell.length_a   1.000
_cell.length_b   1.000
_cell.length_c   1.000
_cell.angle_alpha   90.00
_cell.angle_beta   90.00
_cell.angle_gamma   90.00
#
_symmetry.space_group_name_H-M   'P 1'
#
loop_
_entity.id
_entity.type
_entity.pdbx_description
1 polymer ?
#
loop_
_entity_poly.entity_id
_entity_poly.type
_entity_poly.pdbx_seq_one_letter_code
_entity_poly.pdbx_strand_id
1 'polypeptide(L)'
;DKNVLNPIKNQGNCGSCWAFSATGALEAQYAIATGKLLSFSEQELVDCSWGYGDIGCGGGNMVHAYQYMQDHGIDQESTYPYKAGNNKCQDPLAKKADGLPVPTHQPAKHPLD
;
A
#
# COMPACT_ATOMS: atom_id res chain seq x y z
N ASP A 1 -24.45 -0.37 -5.11
CA ASP A 1 -23.03 -0.07 -4.82
C ASP A 1 -22.59 -0.69 -3.50
N LYS A 2 -21.43 -1.35 -3.46
CA LYS A 2 -20.91 -2.04 -2.25
C LYS A 2 -20.03 -1.15 -1.36
N ASN A 3 -19.85 0.13 -1.69
CA ASN A 3 -19.04 1.11 -0.95
C ASN A 3 -17.65 0.59 -0.52
N VAL A 4 -16.91 0.01 -1.47
CA VAL A 4 -15.60 -0.63 -1.27
C VAL A 4 -14.42 0.23 -1.76
N LEU A 5 -14.67 1.50 -2.06
CA LEU A 5 -13.66 2.43 -2.58
C LEU A 5 -13.57 3.64 -1.66
N ASN A 6 -12.34 4.04 -1.34
CA ASN A 6 -12.08 5.30 -0.67
C ASN A 6 -12.36 6.49 -1.61
N PRO A 7 -12.51 7.71 -1.05
CA PRO A 7 -12.51 8.93 -1.84
C PRO A 7 -11.27 9.04 -2.73
N ILE A 8 -11.41 9.76 -3.84
CA ILE A 8 -10.32 10.00 -4.78
C ILE A 8 -9.18 10.73 -4.07
N LYS A 9 -7.98 10.16 -4.16
CA LYS A 9 -6.72 10.77 -3.69
C LYS A 9 -5.99 11.49 -4.84
N ASN A 10 -4.89 12.21 -4.54
CA ASN A 10 -4.11 12.97 -5.53
C ASN A 10 -2.61 12.74 -5.35
N GLN A 11 -1.95 12.20 -6.37
CA GLN A 11 -0.51 11.95 -6.36
C GLN A 11 0.36 13.22 -6.42
N GLY A 12 -0.21 14.36 -6.83
CA GLY A 12 0.53 15.61 -7.02
C GLY A 12 1.61 15.50 -8.09
N ASN A 13 2.70 16.25 -7.93
CA ASN A 13 3.82 16.26 -8.86
C ASN A 13 4.88 15.18 -8.54
N CYS A 14 4.42 13.95 -8.31
CA CYS A 14 5.24 12.79 -8.00
C CYS A 14 4.80 11.62 -8.88
N GLY A 15 5.74 10.91 -9.52
CA GLY A 15 5.47 9.74 -10.36
C GLY A 15 5.12 8.48 -9.56
N SER A 16 4.20 8.59 -8.61
CA SER A 16 3.82 7.55 -7.64
C SER A 16 2.48 6.86 -7.97
N CYS A 17 1.96 7.00 -9.20
CA CYS A 17 0.70 6.38 -9.61
C CYS A 17 0.66 4.87 -9.36
N TRP A 18 1.81 4.20 -9.44
CA TRP A 18 1.99 2.79 -9.12
C TRP A 18 1.63 2.48 -7.65
N ALA A 19 2.00 3.35 -6.71
CA ALA A 19 1.68 3.20 -5.29
C ALA A 19 0.18 3.35 -5.05
N PHE A 20 -0.45 4.39 -5.64
CA PHE A 20 -1.91 4.60 -5.58
C PHE A 20 -2.70 3.44 -6.19
N SER A 21 -2.20 2.87 -7.30
CA SER A 21 -2.82 1.69 -7.91
C SER A 21 -2.71 0.47 -7.00
N ALA A 22 -1.57 0.29 -6.34
CA ALA A 22 -1.34 -0.86 -5.48
C ALA A 22 -2.20 -0.77 -4.20
N THR A 23 -2.18 0.36 -3.51
CA THR A 23 -2.99 0.61 -2.31
C THR A 23 -4.47 0.54 -2.62
N GLY A 24 -4.96 1.21 -3.67
CA GLY A 24 -6.39 1.20 -4.03
C GLY A 24 -6.94 -0.21 -4.30
N ALA A 25 -6.15 -1.07 -4.96
CA ALA A 25 -6.53 -2.48 -5.15
C ALA A 25 -6.55 -3.26 -3.84
N LEU A 26 -5.55 -3.05 -2.96
CA LEU A 26 -5.51 -3.69 -1.64
C LEU A 26 -6.67 -3.24 -0.75
N GLU A 27 -6.96 -1.94 -0.70
CA GLU A 27 -8.08 -1.34 0.04
C GLU A 27 -9.41 -1.96 -0.40
N ALA A 28 -9.64 -2.09 -1.72
CA ALA A 28 -10.85 -2.69 -2.25
C ALA A 28 -10.97 -4.17 -1.89
N GLN A 29 -9.90 -4.95 -2.05
CA GLN A 29 -9.89 -6.37 -1.67
C GLN A 29 -10.12 -6.56 -0.18
N TYR A 30 -9.47 -5.74 0.65
CA TYR A 30 -9.64 -5.77 2.09
C TYR A 30 -11.08 -5.41 2.50
N ALA A 31 -11.68 -4.39 1.88
CA ALA A 31 -13.06 -4.01 2.11
C ALA A 31 -14.05 -5.11 1.70
N ILE A 32 -13.81 -5.78 0.57
CA ILE A 32 -14.62 -6.92 0.12
C ILE A 32 -14.52 -8.10 1.11
N ALA A 33 -13.31 -8.41 1.56
CA ALA A 33 -13.06 -9.57 2.42
C ALA A 33 -13.54 -9.37 3.87
N THR A 34 -13.42 -8.15 4.41
CA THR A 34 -13.62 -7.87 5.84
C THR A 34 -14.84 -7.01 6.14
N GLY A 35 -15.42 -6.35 5.13
CA GLY A 35 -16.44 -5.32 5.31
C GLY A 35 -15.92 -4.00 5.89
N LYS A 36 -14.59 -3.85 6.06
CA LYS A 36 -13.97 -2.63 6.60
C LYS A 36 -13.25 -1.87 5.49
N LEU A 37 -13.64 -0.61 5.29
CA LEU A 37 -12.93 0.29 4.37
C LEU A 37 -11.80 0.99 5.13
N LEU A 38 -10.56 0.68 4.76
CA LEU A 38 -9.35 1.33 5.28
C LEU A 38 -8.66 2.09 4.15
N SER A 39 -7.86 3.10 4.50
CA SER A 39 -6.99 3.81 3.57
C SER A 39 -5.53 3.51 3.91
N PHE A 40 -4.79 2.90 2.98
CA PHE A 40 -3.38 2.53 3.17
C PHE A 40 -2.42 3.61 2.63
N SER A 41 -1.20 3.63 3.17
CA SER A 41 -0.21 4.67 2.89
C SER A 41 0.50 4.46 1.57
N GLU A 42 0.25 5.34 0.60
CA GLU A 42 1.09 5.39 -0.61
C GLU A 42 2.51 5.87 -0.30
N GLN A 43 2.67 6.71 0.71
CA GLN A 43 3.96 7.31 1.06
C GLN A 43 4.94 6.27 1.58
N GLU A 44 4.46 5.29 2.35
CA GLU A 44 5.30 4.21 2.82
C GLU A 44 5.89 3.42 1.64
N LEU A 45 5.07 3.11 0.62
CA LEU A 45 5.57 2.47 -0.60
C LEU A 45 6.61 3.35 -1.28
N VAL A 46 6.32 4.65 -1.46
CA VAL A 46 7.25 5.62 -2.08
C VAL A 46 8.59 5.68 -1.35
N ASP A 47 8.60 5.57 -0.03
CA ASP A 47 9.81 5.73 0.79
C ASP A 47 10.57 4.42 1.04
N CYS A 48 9.88 3.28 1.11
CA CYS A 48 10.42 2.04 1.69
C CYS A 48 10.61 0.88 0.70
N SER A 49 9.92 0.89 -0.44
CA SER A 49 9.94 -0.24 -1.40
C SER A 49 11.14 -0.24 -2.37
N TRP A 50 12.13 0.63 -2.17
CA TRP A 50 13.26 0.78 -3.10
C TRP A 50 14.09 -0.51 -3.23
N GLY A 51 14.16 -1.31 -2.16
CA GLY A 51 14.81 -2.62 -2.18
C GLY A 51 14.11 -3.67 -3.06
N TYR A 52 12.85 -3.43 -3.44
CA TYR A 52 12.04 -4.28 -4.30
C TYR A 52 12.07 -3.82 -5.78
N GLY A 53 12.76 -2.71 -6.08
CA GLY A 53 12.94 -2.21 -7.45
C GLY A 53 12.12 -0.98 -7.81
N ASP A 54 11.37 -0.41 -6.87
CA ASP A 54 10.67 0.86 -7.06
C ASP A 54 11.60 2.07 -6.86
N ILE A 55 11.26 3.22 -7.45
CA ILE A 55 12.10 4.43 -7.45
C ILE A 55 11.31 5.65 -6.95
N GLY A 56 10.38 5.42 -6.01
CA GLY A 56 9.55 6.47 -5.42
C GLY A 56 8.81 7.30 -6.48
N CYS A 57 9.04 8.61 -6.50
CA CYS A 57 8.48 9.54 -7.50
C CYS A 57 9.08 9.39 -8.90
N GLY A 58 10.13 8.59 -9.09
CA GLY A 58 10.69 8.26 -10.41
C GLY A 58 9.91 7.17 -11.14
N GLY A 59 8.92 6.54 -10.49
CA GLY A 59 8.15 5.42 -11.01
C GLY A 59 8.36 4.15 -10.19
N GLY A 60 7.59 3.13 -10.54
CA GLY A 60 7.55 1.86 -9.84
C GLY A 60 6.53 0.91 -10.45
N ASN A 61 6.37 -0.26 -9.86
CA ASN A 61 5.48 -1.32 -10.30
C ASN A 61 4.67 -1.87 -9.13
N MET A 62 3.36 -2.03 -9.33
CA MET A 62 2.44 -2.57 -8.32
C MET A 62 2.88 -3.94 -7.82
N VAL A 63 3.52 -4.77 -8.66
CA VAL A 63 4.04 -6.09 -8.26
C VAL A 63 5.13 -5.97 -7.19
N HIS A 64 6.06 -5.02 -7.34
CA HIS A 64 7.10 -4.76 -6.35
C HIS A 64 6.49 -4.22 -5.05
N ALA A 65 5.51 -3.32 -5.16
CA ALA A 65 4.76 -2.84 -4.02
C ALA A 65 4.06 -3.98 -3.26
N TYR A 66 3.42 -4.92 -3.96
CA TYR A 66 2.79 -6.08 -3.32
C TYR A 66 3.80 -7.01 -2.65
N GLN A 67 4.98 -7.21 -3.24
CA GLN A 67 6.05 -7.98 -2.61
C GLN A 67 6.52 -7.32 -1.31
N TYR A 68 6.76 -6.01 -1.33
CA TYR A 68 7.06 -5.24 -0.12
C TYR A 68 5.97 -5.42 0.96
N MET A 69 4.69 -5.30 0.58
CA MET A 69 3.57 -5.45 1.50
C MET A 69 3.44 -6.87 2.06
N GLN A 70 3.82 -7.90 1.30
CA GLN A 70 3.83 -9.28 1.78
C GLN A 70 4.90 -9.49 2.86
N ASP A 71 6.07 -8.88 2.69
CA ASP A 71 7.20 -9.08 3.60
C ASP A 71 7.16 -8.16 4.83
N HIS A 72 6.54 -6.97 4.70
CA HIS A 72 6.56 -5.93 5.74
C HIS A 72 5.18 -5.48 6.22
N GLY A 73 4.09 -5.85 5.54
CA GLY A 73 2.79 -5.23 5.75
C GLY A 73 2.75 -3.80 5.21
N ILE A 74 1.74 -3.02 5.63
CA ILE A 74 1.60 -1.60 5.25
C ILE A 74 0.82 -0.80 6.29
N ASP A 75 1.27 0.42 6.57
CA ASP A 75 0.60 1.37 7.44
C ASP A 75 -0.63 2.02 6.77
N GLN A 76 -1.49 2.59 7.59
CA GLN A 76 -2.60 3.41 7.11
C GLN A 76 -2.13 4.82 6.71
N GLU A 77 -2.89 5.45 5.82
CA GLU A 77 -2.67 6.85 5.40
C GLU A 77 -2.73 7.82 6.59
N SER A 78 -3.54 7.51 7.62
CA SER A 78 -3.63 8.30 8.85
C SER A 78 -2.33 8.33 9.67
N THR A 79 -1.52 7.28 9.57
CA THR A 79 -0.32 7.09 10.40
C THR A 79 0.97 7.32 9.65
N TYR A 80 0.95 7.16 8.32
CA TYR A 80 2.01 7.53 7.40
C TYR A 80 1.43 8.35 6.22
N PRO A 81 1.18 9.66 6.41
CA PRO A 81 0.48 10.48 5.39
C PRO A 81 1.31 10.76 4.14
N TYR A 82 0.61 10.94 3.01
CA TYR A 82 1.16 11.29 1.72
C TYR A 82 1.78 12.69 1.65
N LYS A 83 2.99 12.77 1.09
CA LYS A 83 3.82 13.97 1.00
C LYS A 83 4.23 14.32 -0.42
N ALA A 84 3.83 13.53 -1.42
CA ALA A 84 4.13 13.77 -2.83
C ALA A 84 5.63 13.97 -3.13
N GLY A 85 6.49 13.21 -2.48
CA GLY A 85 7.94 13.34 -2.61
C GLY A 85 8.68 12.13 -2.06
N ASN A 86 9.94 11.94 -2.48
CA ASN A 86 10.82 10.93 -1.92
C ASN A 86 11.29 11.38 -0.53
N ASN A 87 11.04 10.57 0.49
CA ASN A 87 11.57 10.78 1.83
C ASN A 87 12.38 9.56 2.28
N LYS A 88 12.97 9.67 3.47
CA LYS A 88 13.56 8.49 4.13
C LYS A 88 12.43 7.58 4.59
N CYS A 89 12.58 6.28 4.34
CA CYS A 89 11.74 5.27 4.96
C CYS A 89 11.76 5.45 6.48
N GLN A 90 10.59 5.71 7.06
CA GLN A 90 10.39 5.66 8.50
C GLN A 90 10.26 4.18 8.90
N ASP A 91 10.79 3.80 10.07
CA ASP A 91 10.95 2.41 10.50
C ASP A 91 9.78 1.51 10.05
N PRO A 92 9.97 0.69 9.00
CA PRO A 92 8.89 -0.06 8.39
C PRO A 92 8.39 -1.18 9.32
N LEU A 93 9.15 -1.52 10.38
CA LEU A 93 8.76 -2.51 11.39
C LEU A 93 8.02 -1.90 12.58
N ALA A 94 8.04 -0.58 12.73
CA ALA A 94 7.24 0.15 13.72
C ALA A 94 5.81 0.37 13.20
N LYS A 95 5.20 -0.69 12.63
CA LYS A 95 3.81 -0.65 12.16
C LYS A 95 2.91 -0.19 13.28
N LYS A 96 2.14 0.86 13.03
CA LYS A 96 1.12 1.27 14.02
C LYS A 96 0.04 0.20 14.06
N ALA A 97 -0.57 -0.01 15.22
CA ALA A 97 -1.52 -1.10 15.47
C ALA A 97 -2.75 -1.11 14.54
N ASP A 98 -2.94 -0.07 13.74
CA ASP A 98 -4.00 0.09 12.76
C ASP A 98 -3.60 -0.32 11.33
N GLY A 99 -2.31 -0.51 11.00
CA GLY A 99 -1.86 -1.01 9.70
C GLY A 99 -2.26 -2.47 9.40
N LEU A 100 -2.07 -2.91 8.15
CA LEU A 100 -2.16 -4.32 7.79
C LEU A 100 -0.82 -4.99 8.15
N PRO A 101 -0.78 -5.89 9.15
CA PRO A 101 0.46 -6.56 9.52
C PRO A 101 0.89 -7.57 8.44
N VAL A 102 2.16 -7.98 8.49
CA VAL A 102 2.70 -9.07 7.69
C VAL A 102 1.75 -10.28 7.75
N PRO A 103 1.27 -10.81 6.60
CA PRO A 103 0.43 -11.99 6.60
C PRO A 103 1.14 -13.16 7.28
N THR A 104 0.62 -13.60 8.43
CA THR A 104 1.11 -14.80 9.14
C THR A 104 0.64 -16.06 8.43
N HIS A 105 1.16 -16.30 7.22
CA HIS A 105 1.01 -17.51 6.41
C HIS A 105 -0.35 -18.22 6.52
N GLN A 106 -1.27 -17.87 5.61
CA GLN A 106 -2.00 -18.91 4.89
C GLN A 106 -1.88 -18.60 3.39
N PRO A 107 -1.33 -19.52 2.57
CA PRO A 107 -1.45 -19.38 1.13
C PRO A 107 -2.93 -19.52 0.81
N ALA A 108 -3.58 -18.41 0.48
CA ALA A 108 -4.88 -18.47 -0.16
C ALA A 108 -4.68 -19.22 -1.47
N LYS A 109 -5.21 -20.43 -1.58
CA LYS A 109 -5.40 -21.09 -2.86
C LYS A 109 -6.40 -20.22 -3.63
N HIS A 110 -5.91 -19.29 -4.44
CA HIS A 110 -6.72 -18.71 -5.48
C HIS A 110 -6.80 -19.75 -6.61
N PRO A 111 -7.96 -20.32 -6.92
CA PRO A 111 -8.16 -20.98 -8.20
C PRO A 111 -7.94 -19.91 -9.27
N LEU A 112 -7.03 -20.19 -10.19
CA LEU A 112 -7.00 -19.52 -11.48
C LEU A 112 -8.20 -20.09 -12.25
N ASP A 113 -9.29 -19.34 -12.32
CA ASP A 113 -10.36 -19.57 -13.29
C ASP A 113 -10.02 -18.83 -14.59
#